data_AF-A0A3M1Q4T3-F1
#
_entry.id   AF-A0A3M1Q4T3-F1
#
_cell.length_a   1.000
_cell.length_b   1.000
_cell.length_c   1.000
_cell.angle_alpha   90.00
_cell.angle_beta   90.00
_cell.angle_gamma   90.00
#
_symmetry.space_group_name_H-M   'P 1'
#
loop_
_entity.id
_entity.type
_entity.pdbx_description
1 polymer ?
#
loop_
_entity_poly.entity_id
_entity_poly.type
_entity_poly.pdbx_seq_one_letter_code
_entity_poly.pdbx_strand_id
1 'polypeptide(L)'
;MTLVFNLLQQMSVFLVLAYLFSKSPAFRALTGGPLRLRQKALIYLIFSCFSIMGTYFGLPVQGAIANTRAIGAVLGGLIGGPVLGTAIGLTGGLHRYALGGFTASACGVSTTVEGLLGGLV
;
A
#
# COMPACT_ATOMS: atom_id res chain seq x y z
N MET A 1 -20.09 -7.90 -13.01
CA MET A 1 -20.40 -6.56 -12.50
C MET A 1 -20.25 -6.44 -10.99
N THR A 2 -20.73 -7.42 -10.21
CA THR A 2 -20.62 -7.43 -8.74
C THR A 2 -19.19 -7.27 -8.21
N LEU A 3 -18.19 -7.89 -8.86
CA LEU A 3 -16.79 -7.77 -8.45
C LEU A 3 -16.27 -6.33 -8.55
N VAL A 4 -16.58 -5.62 -9.65
CA VAL A 4 -16.16 -4.23 -9.85
C VAL A 4 -16.78 -3.34 -8.78
N PHE A 5 -18.08 -3.51 -8.48
CA PHE A 5 -18.74 -2.75 -7.42
C PHE A 5 -18.13 -3.02 -6.04
N ASN A 6 -17.84 -4.28 -5.71
CA ASN A 6 -17.24 -4.62 -4.42
C ASN A 6 -15.82 -4.04 -4.27
N LEU A 7 -15.00 -4.14 -5.33
CA LEU A 7 -13.66 -3.53 -5.34
C LEU A 7 -13.74 -2.01 -5.25
N LEU A 8 -14.68 -1.37 -5.97
CA LEU A 8 -14.90 0.08 -5.92
C LEU A 8 -15.30 0.53 -4.51
N GLN A 9 -16.16 -0.22 -3.83
CA GLN A 9 -16.54 0.05 -2.44
C GLN A 9 -15.33 -0.06 -1.50
N GLN A 10 -14.50 -1.10 -1.66
CA GLN A 10 -13.29 -1.26 -0.86
C GLN A 10 -12.28 -0.13 -1.12
N MET A 11 -12.06 0.23 -2.39
CA MET A 11 -11.20 1.35 -2.76
C MET A 11 -11.72 2.68 -2.19
N SER A 12 -13.03 2.89 -2.14
CA SER A 12 -13.64 4.08 -1.54
C SER A 12 -13.29 4.22 -0.06
N VAL A 13 -13.29 3.12 0.71
CA VAL A 13 -12.88 3.14 2.13
C VAL A 13 -11.41 3.55 2.26
N PHE A 14 -10.52 2.95 1.45
CA PHE A 14 -9.10 3.32 1.44
C PHE A 14 -8.87 4.77 1.00
N LEU A 15 -9.64 5.27 0.03
CA LEU A 15 -9.61 6.67 -0.42
C LEU A 15 -10.01 7.62 0.70
N VAL A 16 -11.06 7.31 1.46
CA VAL A 16 -11.46 8.12 2.62
C VAL A 16 -10.36 8.13 3.68
N LEU A 17 -9.77 6.96 3.99
CA LEU A 17 -8.65 6.88 4.95
C LEU A 17 -7.43 7.68 4.48
N ALA A 18 -7.07 7.55 3.20
CA ALA A 18 -5.97 8.30 2.59
C ALA A 18 -6.24 9.82 2.59
N TYR A 19 -7.48 10.23 2.29
CA TYR A 19 -7.91 11.63 2.33
C TYR A 19 -7.83 12.19 3.75
N LEU A 20 -8.39 11.50 4.74
CA LEU A 20 -8.31 11.90 6.15
C LEU A 20 -6.85 11.98 6.62
N PHE A 21 -6.01 11.02 6.23
CA PHE A 21 -4.58 11.07 6.51
C PHE A 21 -3.92 12.31 5.89
N SER A 22 -4.22 12.63 4.62
CA SER A 22 -3.70 13.83 3.93
C SER A 22 -4.09 15.15 4.60
N LYS A 23 -5.23 15.18 5.30
CA LYS A 23 -5.70 16.34 6.07
C LYS A 23 -5.19 16.35 7.51
N SER A 24 -4.55 15.29 7.98
CA SER A 24 -4.02 15.21 9.33
C SER A 24 -2.77 16.09 9.51
N PRO A 25 -2.46 16.53 10.74
CA PRO A 25 -1.21 17.24 11.05
C PRO A 25 0.03 16.39 10.75
N ALA A 26 -0.12 15.06 10.80
CA ALA A 26 0.95 14.12 10.47
C ALA A 26 1.39 14.29 9.02
N PHE A 27 0.46 14.44 8.07
CA PHE A 27 0.83 14.67 6.67
C PHE A 27 1.54 16.00 6.46
N ARG A 28 1.06 17.09 7.08
CA ARG A 28 1.72 18.41 7.03
C ARG A 28 3.15 18.39 7.56
N ALA A 29 3.40 17.60 8.61
CA ALA A 29 4.74 17.43 9.17
C ALA A 29 5.71 16.69 8.22
N LEU A 30 5.18 15.91 7.26
CA LEU A 30 5.96 15.11 6.31
C LEU A 30 6.33 15.89 5.03
N THR A 31 5.58 16.94 4.67
CA THR A 31 5.78 17.67 3.41
C THR A 31 6.59 18.97 3.53
N GLY A 32 7.08 19.33 4.73
CA GLY A 32 7.71 20.63 5.01
C GLY A 32 9.25 20.68 4.90
N GLY A 33 9.92 19.59 4.53
CA GLY A 33 11.38 19.50 4.48
C GLY A 33 11.89 18.05 4.41
N PRO A 34 13.21 17.81 4.50
CA PRO A 34 13.75 16.46 4.46
C PRO A 34 13.21 15.62 5.63
N LEU A 35 12.67 14.46 5.29
CA LEU A 35 12.08 13.54 6.26
C LEU A 35 13.11 13.05 7.27
N ARG A 36 12.86 13.29 8.56
CA ARG A 36 13.63 12.72 9.67
C ARG A 36 13.43 11.21 9.72
N LEU A 37 14.39 10.49 10.28
CA LEU A 37 14.31 9.03 10.38
C LEU A 37 13.04 8.55 11.11
N ARG A 38 12.63 9.25 12.18
CA ARG A 38 11.38 8.96 12.90
C ARG A 38 10.14 9.08 12.02
N GLN A 39 10.12 10.06 11.13
CA GLN A 39 9.02 10.28 10.19
C GLN A 39 8.98 9.20 9.11
N LYS A 40 10.14 8.81 8.57
CA LYS A 40 10.25 7.68 7.64
C LYS A 40 9.77 6.37 8.27
N ALA A 41 10.16 6.10 9.52
CA ALA A 41 9.70 4.93 10.27
C ALA A 41 8.18 4.93 10.47
N LEU A 42 7.59 6.08 10.80
CA LEU A 42 6.15 6.22 10.96
C LEU A 42 5.41 5.98 9.64
N ILE A 43 5.86 6.61 8.54
CA ILE A 43 5.31 6.37 7.19
C ILE A 43 5.40 4.88 6.86
N TYR A 44 6.58 4.28 7.01
CA TYR A 44 6.78 2.86 6.75
C TYR A 44 5.77 1.99 7.50
N LEU A 45 5.60 2.22 8.81
CA LEU A 45 4.71 1.41 9.64
C LEU A 45 3.23 1.57 9.24
N ILE A 46 2.77 2.81 9.04
CA ILE A 46 1.38 3.10 8.66
C ILE A 46 1.06 2.50 7.30
N PHE A 47 1.89 2.76 6.30
CA PHE A 47 1.60 2.35 4.92
C PHE A 47 1.85 0.85 4.70
N SER A 48 2.75 0.22 5.45
CA SER A 48 2.86 -1.25 5.48
C SER A 48 1.60 -1.88 6.07
N CYS A 49 1.03 -1.29 7.13
CA CYS A 49 -0.25 -1.74 7.67
C CYS A 49 -1.38 -1.62 6.64
N PHE A 50 -1.48 -0.49 5.92
CA PHE A 50 -2.45 -0.33 4.84
C PHE A 50 -2.26 -1.35 3.72
N SER A 51 -1.02 -1.62 3.33
CA SER A 51 -0.69 -2.63 2.33
C SER A 51 -1.14 -4.03 2.77
N ILE A 52 -0.84 -4.42 4.01
CA ILE A 52 -1.27 -5.71 4.58
C ILE A 52 -2.80 -5.79 4.65
N MET A 53 -3.47 -4.76 5.18
CA MET A 53 -4.94 -4.70 5.22
C MET A 53 -5.57 -4.82 3.82
N GLY A 54 -4.96 -4.23 2.80
CA GLY A 54 -5.43 -4.36 1.41
C GLY A 54 -5.47 -5.80 0.91
N THR A 55 -4.69 -6.71 1.52
CA THR A 55 -4.77 -8.16 1.27
C THR A 55 -5.95 -8.81 1.96
N TYR A 56 -6.16 -8.50 3.24
CA TYR A 56 -7.22 -9.09 4.05
C TYR A 56 -8.62 -8.61 3.64
N PHE A 57 -8.71 -7.37 3.21
CA PHE A 57 -9.92 -6.85 2.58
C PHE A 57 -10.04 -7.27 1.12
N GLY A 58 -9.08 -8.01 0.56
CA GLY A 58 -9.19 -8.50 -0.80
C GLY A 58 -10.34 -9.51 -0.98
N LEU A 59 -10.88 -9.58 -2.19
CA LEU A 59 -11.96 -10.49 -2.55
C LEU A 59 -11.38 -11.76 -3.16
N PRO A 60 -11.81 -12.95 -2.71
CA PRO A 60 -11.43 -14.20 -3.35
C PRO A 60 -12.08 -14.31 -4.72
N VAL A 61 -11.29 -14.53 -5.76
CA VAL A 61 -11.74 -14.68 -7.15
C VAL A 61 -10.95 -15.80 -7.81
N GLN A 62 -11.63 -16.89 -8.17
CA GLN A 62 -11.03 -18.01 -8.92
C GLN A 62 -9.72 -18.55 -8.30
N GLY A 63 -9.66 -18.67 -6.97
CA GLY A 63 -8.46 -19.13 -6.26
C GLY A 63 -7.35 -18.08 -6.11
N ALA A 64 -7.59 -16.84 -6.54
CA ALA A 64 -6.75 -15.66 -6.30
C ALA A 64 -7.42 -14.67 -5.34
N ILE A 65 -6.70 -13.61 -4.97
CA ILE A 65 -7.20 -12.52 -4.12
C ILE A 65 -7.09 -11.21 -4.90
N ALA A 66 -8.22 -10.69 -5.37
CA ALA A 66 -8.32 -9.35 -5.93
C ALA A 66 -8.21 -8.34 -4.78
N ASN A 67 -7.20 -7.48 -4.79
CA ASN A 67 -6.78 -6.73 -3.61
C ASN A 67 -6.43 -5.28 -3.95
N THR A 68 -6.34 -4.45 -2.91
CA THR A 68 -5.97 -3.03 -3.02
C THR A 68 -4.61 -2.74 -2.35
N ARG A 69 -3.73 -3.75 -2.26
CA ARG A 69 -2.44 -3.69 -1.55
C ARG A 69 -1.54 -2.56 -2.04
N ALA A 70 -1.58 -2.31 -3.35
CA ALA A 70 -0.79 -1.29 -4.04
C ALA A 70 -0.91 0.10 -3.40
N ILE A 71 -2.09 0.45 -2.86
CA ILE A 71 -2.37 1.78 -2.28
C ILE A 71 -1.34 2.12 -1.20
N GLY A 72 -1.03 1.18 -0.31
CA GLY A 72 -0.05 1.38 0.76
C GLY A 72 1.36 1.66 0.20
N ALA A 73 1.82 0.81 -0.71
CA ALA A 73 3.14 0.88 -1.29
C ALA A 73 3.34 2.15 -2.13
N VAL A 74 2.38 2.46 -3.01
CA VAL A 74 2.45 3.62 -3.91
C VAL A 74 2.38 4.93 -3.14
N LEU A 75 1.43 5.10 -2.21
CA LEU A 75 1.33 6.33 -1.41
C LEU A 75 2.54 6.50 -0.49
N GLY A 76 3.06 5.41 0.06
CA GLY A 76 4.30 5.43 0.85
C GLY A 76 5.52 5.85 0.02
N GLY A 77 5.60 5.41 -1.24
CA GLY A 77 6.61 5.84 -2.20
C GLY A 77 6.49 7.32 -2.55
N LEU A 78 5.29 7.79 -2.91
CA LEU A 78 5.03 9.19 -3.26
C LEU A 78 5.40 10.17 -2.14
N ILE A 79 5.18 9.78 -0.88
CA ILE A 79 5.49 10.63 0.28
C ILE A 79 6.94 10.45 0.73
N GLY A 80 7.45 9.21 0.74
CA GLY A 80 8.69 8.83 1.39
C GLY A 80 9.90 8.63 0.46
N GLY A 81 9.69 8.71 -0.85
CA GLY A 81 10.68 8.40 -1.88
C GLY A 81 10.79 6.91 -2.21
N PRO A 82 11.65 6.55 -3.19
CA PRO A 82 11.67 5.25 -3.83
C PRO A 82 12.11 4.13 -2.88
N VAL A 83 13.05 4.42 -1.98
CA VAL A 83 13.53 3.47 -0.97
C VAL A 83 12.40 3.08 -0.01
N LEU A 84 11.62 4.07 0.45
CA LEU A 84 10.56 3.82 1.42
C LEU A 84 9.38 3.09 0.77
N GLY A 85 8.97 3.50 -0.44
CA GLY A 85 7.94 2.83 -1.22
C GLY A 85 8.29 1.37 -1.51
N THR A 86 9.54 1.11 -1.91
CA THR A 86 10.03 -0.27 -2.13
C THR A 86 9.97 -1.08 -0.84
N ALA A 87 10.41 -0.52 0.29
CA ALA A 87 10.37 -1.23 1.57
C ALA A 87 8.94 -1.59 2.00
N ILE A 88 8.00 -0.65 1.86
CA ILE A 88 6.58 -0.88 2.17
C ILE A 88 6.00 -1.95 1.22
N GLY A 89 6.28 -1.82 -0.08
CA GLY A 89 5.81 -2.76 -1.09
C GLY A 89 6.35 -4.16 -0.89
N LEU A 90 7.61 -4.28 -0.50
CA LEU A 90 8.25 -5.55 -0.15
C LEU A 90 7.59 -6.18 1.08
N THR A 91 7.32 -5.40 2.14
CA THR A 91 6.66 -5.91 3.34
C THR A 91 5.25 -6.42 3.05
N GLY A 92 4.44 -5.64 2.33
CA GLY A 92 3.11 -6.08 1.90
C GLY A 92 3.16 -7.27 0.95
N GLY A 93 4.13 -7.27 0.03
CA GLY A 93 4.34 -8.33 -0.95
C GLY A 93 4.76 -9.65 -0.32
N LEU A 94 5.73 -9.63 0.61
CA LEU A 94 6.17 -10.80 1.38
C LEU A 94 5.04 -11.34 2.27
N HIS A 95 4.29 -10.45 2.91
CA HIS A 95 3.11 -10.87 3.67
C HIS A 95 2.13 -11.63 2.77
N ARG A 96 1.80 -11.10 1.58
CA ARG A 96 0.94 -11.82 0.63
C ARG A 96 1.55 -13.12 0.14
N TYR A 97 2.85 -13.12 -0.13
CA TYR A 97 3.57 -14.30 -0.59
C TYR A 97 3.45 -15.44 0.43
N ALA A 98 3.61 -15.14 1.72
CA ALA A 98 3.51 -16.10 2.81
C ALA A 98 2.13 -16.77 2.93
N LEU A 99 1.06 -16.14 2.42
CA LEU A 99 -0.29 -16.74 2.38
C LEU A 99 -0.45 -17.80 1.27
N GLY A 100 0.51 -17.94 0.36
CA GLY A 100 0.48 -18.95 -0.70
C GLY A 100 -0.56 -18.72 -1.80
N GLY A 101 -0.76 -19.73 -2.66
CA GLY A 101 -1.65 -19.67 -3.83
C GLY A 101 -0.94 -19.25 -5.11
N PHE A 102 -1.57 -19.51 -6.26
CA PHE A 102 -0.91 -19.43 -7.57
C PHE A 102 -0.48 -18.00 -7.96
N THR A 103 -1.07 -16.96 -7.36
CA THR A 103 -0.71 -15.55 -7.58
C THR A 103 0.27 -14.99 -6.54
N ALA A 104 0.73 -15.79 -5.58
CA ALA A 104 1.54 -15.32 -4.46
C ALA A 104 2.83 -14.60 -4.90
N SER A 105 3.59 -15.22 -5.81
CA SER A 105 4.85 -14.66 -6.34
C SER A 105 4.61 -13.39 -7.15
N ALA A 106 3.69 -13.45 -8.12
CA ALA A 106 3.35 -12.32 -8.99
C ALA A 106 2.86 -11.12 -8.18
N CYS A 107 1.96 -11.32 -7.21
CA CYS A 107 1.48 -10.26 -6.32
C CYS A 107 2.59 -9.72 -5.40
N GLY A 108 3.50 -10.58 -4.94
CA GLY A 108 4.63 -10.15 -4.10
C GLY A 108 5.58 -9.22 -4.85
N VAL A 109 5.95 -9.62 -6.07
CA VAL A 109 6.81 -8.82 -6.95
C VAL A 109 6.10 -7.55 -7.40
N SER A 110 4.84 -7.63 -7.86
CA SER A 110 4.13 -6.46 -8.37
C SER A 110 3.99 -5.38 -7.30
N THR A 111 3.60 -5.73 -6.07
CA THR A 111 3.47 -4.75 -4.99
C THR A 111 4.81 -4.08 -4.66
N THR A 112 5.91 -4.83 -4.70
CA THR A 112 7.25 -4.26 -4.46
C THR A 112 7.61 -3.24 -5.55
N VAL A 113 7.38 -3.60 -6.82
CA VAL A 113 7.66 -2.75 -7.97
C VAL A 113 6.75 -1.52 -8.00
N GLU A 114 5.46 -1.68 -7.71
CA GLU A 114 4.49 -0.58 -7.58
C GLU A 114 4.97 0.45 -6.54
N GLY A 115 5.49 -0.02 -5.40
CA GLY A 115 6.08 0.85 -4.37
C GLY A 115 7.33 1.60 -4.84
N LEU A 116 8.23 0.92 -5.56
CA LEU A 116 9.40 1.54 -6.17
C LEU A 116 8.98 2.64 -7.17
N LEU A 117 8.11 2.29 -8.13
CA LEU A 117 7.63 3.20 -9.16
C LEU A 117 6.91 4.41 -8.55
N GLY A 118 6.10 4.19 -7.51
CA GLY A 118 5.42 5.26 -6.80
C GLY A 118 6.36 6.29 -6.17
N GLY A 119 7.58 5.90 -5.80
CA GLY A 119 8.57 6.84 -5.24
C GLY A 119 9.58 7.39 -6.25
N LEU A 120 9.52 7.00 -7.53
CA LEU A 120 10.36 7.55 -8.60
C LEU A 120 9.74 8.74 -9.32
N VAL A 121 8.48 9.06 -9.02
CA VAL A 121 7.72 10.21 -9.55
C VAL A 121 7.96 11.42 -8.66
#